data_AF-A0A9N8WGP3-F1
#
_entry.id   AF-A0A9N8WGP3-F1
#
_cell.length_a   1.000
_cell.length_b   1.000
_cell.length_c   1.000
_cell.angle_alpha   90.00
_cell.angle_beta   90.00
_cell.angle_gamma   90.00
#
_symmetry.space_group_name_H-M   'P 1'
#
loop_
_entity.id
_entity.type
_entity.pdbx_description
1 polymer ?
#
loop_
_entity_poly.entity_id
_entity_poly.type
_entity_poly.pdbx_seq_one_letter_code
_entity_poly.pdbx_strand_id
1 'polypeptide(L)'
;MKGNLQNPEQMDENSIIHQETQIVDTAVSTNELSTSNIASNNDSTHFHIVNERRHHNFPNCRYPLPNDIAEMNRLRLEHEMFRLIWHGNYSAPIADLLKNNDSKVLDIGCGTGIWIEEMAVEFPSTHFTGIDISPIFPQRISANCHFQLCNIIEGLPFKDNSFDYVHCRNGLMAFSTEEWIQKVIPEMVRVTKPSGFIEHCEVDGLHVNEGPIMKQITNATMEFHESCDIDGMIGDKLEEILKDNGSLHNVHHHPKYSPLGSWGEHGRMAIDNFSQVSLALRVQLSEIMGISPTELDDIVRRSVIEAESKRTYFKTHRIYAQKLSSKI
;
A
#
# COMPACT_ATOMS: atom_id res chain seq x y z
N MET A 1 -35.26 -3.56 53.74
CA MET A 1 -34.78 -4.90 53.35
C MET A 1 -35.99 -5.76 53.00
N LYS A 2 -35.86 -6.55 51.93
CA LYS A 2 -36.85 -7.46 51.30
C LYS A 2 -37.81 -6.82 50.29
N GLY A 3 -37.38 -6.80 49.03
CA GLY A 3 -38.25 -6.80 47.85
C GLY A 3 -38.19 -8.18 47.21
N ASN A 4 -39.37 -8.77 46.98
CA ASN A 4 -39.58 -10.09 46.39
C ASN A 4 -39.48 -10.06 44.85
N LEU A 5 -39.18 -11.23 44.32
CA LEU A 5 -39.07 -11.63 42.91
C LEU A 5 -40.31 -11.31 42.06
N GLN A 6 -40.06 -10.99 40.78
CA GLN A 6 -40.90 -11.44 39.66
C GLN A 6 -40.00 -11.65 38.41
N ASN A 7 -40.03 -12.89 37.90
CA ASN A 7 -39.47 -13.29 36.60
C ASN A 7 -40.27 -12.61 35.46
N PRO A 8 -39.63 -12.19 34.36
CA PRO A 8 -40.31 -12.00 33.09
C PRO A 8 -40.26 -13.28 32.24
N GLU A 9 -41.41 -13.55 31.62
CA GLU A 9 -41.75 -14.68 30.79
C GLU A 9 -40.98 -14.70 29.47
N GLN A 10 -40.84 -15.93 28.93
CA GLN A 10 -40.32 -16.21 27.59
C GLN A 10 -41.17 -15.51 26.53
N MET A 11 -40.53 -14.77 25.62
CA MET A 11 -41.14 -14.31 24.37
C MET A 11 -40.60 -15.08 23.17
N ASP A 12 -41.54 -15.31 22.26
CA ASP A 12 -41.62 -16.27 21.17
C ASP A 12 -40.74 -15.91 19.96
N GLU A 13 -39.99 -16.88 19.43
CA GLU A 13 -38.96 -16.73 18.38
C GLU A 13 -39.50 -16.46 16.96
N ASN A 14 -40.82 -16.31 16.78
CA ASN A 14 -41.43 -16.10 15.47
C ASN A 14 -41.88 -14.66 15.16
N SER A 15 -41.43 -13.67 15.95
CA SER A 15 -41.81 -12.25 15.76
C SER A 15 -40.75 -11.36 15.08
N ILE A 16 -39.58 -11.90 14.71
CA ILE A 16 -38.44 -11.10 14.21
C ILE A 16 -38.36 -11.02 12.67
N ILE A 17 -39.20 -11.76 11.92
CA ILE A 17 -39.01 -11.93 10.46
C ILE A 17 -39.76 -10.91 9.58
N HIS A 18 -40.60 -10.00 10.11
CA HIS A 18 -41.41 -9.09 9.28
C HIS A 18 -41.39 -7.60 9.68
N GLN A 19 -40.20 -7.03 9.90
CA GLN A 19 -40.01 -5.57 10.00
C GLN A 19 -38.72 -5.06 9.32
N GLU A 20 -38.39 -5.57 8.13
CA GLU A 20 -37.44 -4.93 7.21
C GLU A 20 -38.12 -4.61 5.89
N THR A 21 -38.98 -3.59 5.88
CA THR A 21 -39.34 -2.86 4.66
C THR A 21 -40.14 -1.62 5.07
N GLN A 22 -39.49 -0.46 5.18
CA GLN A 22 -39.96 0.86 4.71
C GLN A 22 -39.33 2.06 5.46
N ILE A 23 -38.80 3.00 4.65
CA ILE A 23 -38.61 4.45 4.91
C ILE A 23 -37.31 4.78 5.70
N VAL A 24 -36.34 5.57 5.21
CA VAL A 24 -36.44 6.91 4.61
C VAL A 24 -35.40 7.12 3.49
N ASP A 25 -35.87 7.46 2.30
CA ASP A 25 -35.15 8.20 1.27
C ASP A 25 -34.79 9.60 1.80
N THR A 26 -33.50 9.89 1.93
CA THR A 26 -33.02 11.28 1.91
C THR A 26 -31.88 11.37 0.90
N ALA A 27 -32.23 11.83 -0.29
CA ALA A 27 -31.34 12.08 -1.40
C ALA A 27 -30.28 13.12 -1.02
N VAL A 28 -29.05 12.66 -0.82
CA VAL A 28 -27.86 13.49 -1.02
C VAL A 28 -27.53 13.38 -2.50
N SER A 29 -27.58 14.52 -3.20
CA SER A 29 -27.29 14.67 -4.62
C SER A 29 -25.88 14.15 -4.95
N THR A 30 -25.78 12.86 -5.31
CA THR A 30 -24.65 12.35 -6.06
C THR A 30 -24.79 12.88 -7.48
N ASN A 31 -24.01 13.91 -7.82
CA ASN A 31 -23.77 14.23 -9.22
C ASN A 31 -23.18 12.97 -9.85
N GLU A 32 -24.00 12.27 -10.64
CA GLU A 32 -23.54 11.25 -11.58
C GLU A 32 -22.47 11.92 -12.45
N LEU A 33 -21.19 11.59 -12.19
CA LEU A 33 -20.16 11.85 -13.16
C LEU A 33 -20.53 11.06 -14.41
N SER A 34 -20.97 11.79 -15.42
CA SER A 34 -21.15 11.30 -16.79
C SER A 34 -20.00 10.36 -17.16
N THR A 35 -20.35 9.11 -17.41
CA THR A 35 -19.48 8.01 -17.89
C THR A 35 -18.97 8.22 -19.32
N SER A 36 -19.13 9.42 -19.89
CA SER A 36 -18.57 9.81 -21.17
C SER A 36 -17.24 10.52 -20.95
N ASN A 37 -16.14 9.77 -21.13
CA ASN A 37 -14.73 10.18 -21.32
C ASN A 37 -13.73 9.46 -20.39
N ILE A 38 -13.96 8.17 -20.08
CA ILE A 38 -12.81 7.24 -20.09
C ILE A 38 -12.42 7.14 -21.57
N ALA A 39 -11.70 8.14 -22.05
CA ALA A 39 -11.04 8.05 -23.33
C ALA A 39 -10.19 6.78 -23.26
N SER A 40 -10.46 5.90 -24.21
CA SER A 40 -9.64 4.78 -24.63
C SER A 40 -8.23 5.27 -24.95
N ASN A 41 -7.43 5.59 -23.94
CA ASN A 41 -5.99 5.65 -24.10
C ASN A 41 -5.48 4.21 -24.03
N ASN A 42 -5.74 3.48 -25.11
CA ASN A 42 -4.92 2.37 -25.56
C ASN A 42 -3.56 2.94 -26.01
N ASP A 43 -2.88 3.63 -25.09
CA ASP A 43 -1.52 4.04 -25.30
C ASP A 43 -0.64 2.82 -25.05
N SER A 44 -0.51 2.00 -26.07
CA SER A 44 0.32 0.79 -26.05
C SER A 44 1.79 1.10 -25.76
N THR A 45 2.20 2.37 -25.78
CA THR A 45 3.56 2.77 -25.38
C THR A 45 3.77 2.64 -23.88
N HIS A 46 2.73 2.87 -23.06
CA HIS A 46 2.82 2.85 -21.60
C HIS A 46 2.14 1.63 -20.96
N PHE A 47 1.25 0.95 -21.67
CA PHE A 47 0.47 -0.16 -21.13
C PHE A 47 0.43 -1.38 -22.05
N HIS A 48 0.25 -2.55 -21.45
CA HIS A 48 -0.13 -3.77 -22.13
C HIS A 48 -1.26 -4.48 -21.37
N ILE A 49 -1.98 -5.37 -22.06
CA ILE A 49 -3.10 -6.12 -21.47
C ILE A 49 -2.66 -7.57 -21.26
N VAL A 50 -2.82 -8.07 -20.03
CA VAL A 50 -2.60 -9.48 -19.67
C VAL A 50 -3.86 -9.96 -18.98
N ASN A 51 -4.51 -10.98 -19.53
CA ASN A 51 -5.73 -11.58 -18.96
C ASN A 51 -6.80 -10.53 -18.59
N GLU A 52 -7.11 -9.63 -19.53
CA GLU A 52 -8.10 -8.54 -19.38
C GLU A 52 -7.73 -7.45 -18.35
N ARG A 53 -6.59 -7.56 -17.68
CA ARG A 53 -6.05 -6.54 -16.77
C ARG A 53 -5.03 -5.68 -17.49
N ARG A 54 -4.99 -4.38 -17.16
CA ARG A 54 -3.99 -3.44 -17.71
C ARG A 54 -2.75 -3.43 -16.83
N HIS A 55 -1.57 -3.54 -17.42
CA HIS A 55 -0.26 -3.49 -16.75
C HIS A 55 0.66 -2.44 -17.38
N HIS A 56 1.73 -2.06 -16.69
CA HIS A 56 2.75 -1.15 -17.24
C HIS A 56 3.50 -1.79 -18.41
N ASN A 57 3.99 -1.01 -19.37
CA ASN A 57 4.84 -1.51 -20.46
C ASN A 57 6.32 -1.12 -20.29
N PHE A 58 6.75 -0.77 -19.07
CA PHE A 58 8.15 -0.47 -18.79
C PHE A 58 9.04 -1.71 -18.91
N PRO A 59 10.10 -1.67 -19.74
CA PRO A 59 11.01 -2.79 -19.93
C PRO A 59 11.81 -3.07 -18.65
N ASN A 60 12.09 -4.34 -18.39
CA ASN A 60 12.89 -4.81 -17.24
C ASN A 60 12.35 -4.39 -15.86
N CYS A 61 11.07 -4.01 -15.77
CA CYS A 61 10.42 -3.78 -14.48
C CYS A 61 9.79 -5.08 -13.96
N ARG A 62 9.98 -5.36 -12.66
CA ARG A 62 9.49 -6.57 -11.99
C ARG A 62 8.06 -6.45 -11.46
N TYR A 63 7.51 -5.23 -11.43
CA TYR A 63 6.25 -4.98 -10.75
C TYR A 63 5.10 -5.78 -11.40
N PRO A 64 4.49 -6.74 -10.70
CA PRO A 64 3.63 -7.72 -11.36
C PRO A 64 2.15 -7.32 -11.35
N LEU A 65 1.77 -6.33 -10.53
CA LEU A 65 0.36 -5.99 -10.35
C LEU A 65 -0.18 -5.14 -11.52
N PRO A 66 -1.49 -5.22 -11.79
CA PRO A 66 -2.17 -4.37 -12.76
C PRO A 66 -2.07 -2.87 -12.40
N ASN A 67 -2.65 -2.02 -13.24
CA ASN A 67 -2.81 -0.58 -12.99
C ASN A 67 -4.15 -0.05 -13.55
N ASP A 68 -5.15 -0.92 -13.70
CA ASP A 68 -6.51 -0.56 -14.07
C ASP A 68 -7.34 -0.01 -12.90
N ILE A 69 -8.60 0.34 -13.17
CA ILE A 69 -9.51 0.97 -12.18
C ILE A 69 -9.67 0.08 -10.93
N ALA A 70 -9.73 -1.24 -11.10
CA ALA A 70 -9.85 -2.17 -9.98
C ALA A 70 -8.62 -2.07 -9.07
N GLU A 71 -7.42 -2.03 -9.67
CA GLU A 71 -6.19 -1.83 -8.89
C GLU A 71 -6.12 -0.45 -8.24
N MET A 72 -6.51 0.61 -8.96
CA MET A 72 -6.53 1.96 -8.38
C MET A 72 -7.45 2.04 -7.16
N ASN A 73 -8.56 1.30 -7.15
CA ASN A 73 -9.44 1.20 -5.98
C ASN A 73 -8.81 0.39 -4.84
N ARG A 74 -8.10 -0.71 -5.15
CA ARG A 74 -7.31 -1.47 -4.17
C ARG A 74 -6.25 -0.58 -3.50
N LEU A 75 -5.50 0.22 -4.26
CA LEU A 75 -4.50 1.15 -3.73
C LEU A 75 -5.09 2.23 -2.80
N ARG A 76 -6.33 2.67 -3.04
CA ARG A 76 -7.05 3.59 -2.14
C ARG A 76 -7.44 2.90 -0.83
N LEU A 77 -7.98 1.68 -0.91
CA LEU A 77 -8.27 0.86 0.27
C LEU A 77 -7.02 0.62 1.11
N GLU A 78 -5.92 0.28 0.45
CA GLU A 78 -4.62 0.06 1.08
C GLU A 78 -4.09 1.33 1.75
N HIS A 79 -4.21 2.49 1.11
CA HIS A 79 -3.83 3.76 1.72
C HIS A 79 -4.59 4.01 3.02
N GLU A 80 -5.92 3.86 3.03
CA GLU A 80 -6.74 4.00 4.24
C GLU A 80 -6.31 3.02 5.34
N MET A 81 -6.10 1.75 4.97
CA MET A 81 -5.61 0.73 5.89
C MET A 81 -4.29 1.17 6.56
N PHE A 82 -3.32 1.69 5.79
CA PHE A 82 -2.06 2.16 6.38
C PHE A 82 -2.24 3.39 7.27
N ARG A 83 -3.13 4.33 6.93
CA ARG A 83 -3.43 5.47 7.81
C ARG A 83 -3.95 5.01 9.16
N LEU A 84 -4.83 4.00 9.17
CA LEU A 84 -5.36 3.42 10.42
C LEU A 84 -4.28 2.66 11.20
N ILE A 85 -3.47 1.83 10.54
CA ILE A 85 -2.36 1.09 11.20
C ILE A 85 -1.41 2.04 11.91
N TRP A 86 -1.07 3.15 11.26
CA TRP A 86 -0.01 4.04 11.73
C TRP A 86 -0.52 5.30 12.42
N HIS A 87 -1.82 5.55 12.39
CA HIS A 87 -2.46 6.78 12.87
C HIS A 87 -1.84 8.04 12.26
N GLY A 88 -1.49 7.98 10.97
CA GLY A 88 -0.89 9.11 10.25
C GLY A 88 -0.16 8.73 8.96
N ASN A 89 0.09 9.75 8.14
CA ASN A 89 0.71 9.60 6.82
C ASN A 89 2.24 9.42 6.86
N TYR A 90 2.88 9.78 7.97
CA TYR A 90 4.33 9.69 8.17
C TYR A 90 4.65 9.44 9.64
N SER A 91 5.87 8.97 9.94
CA SER A 91 6.38 8.85 11.31
C SER A 91 7.72 9.54 11.52
N ALA A 92 8.43 9.93 10.45
CA ALA A 92 9.57 10.81 10.57
C ALA A 92 9.16 12.16 11.21
N PRO A 93 9.99 12.79 12.05
CA PRO A 93 9.67 14.05 12.73
C PRO A 93 9.81 15.25 11.78
N ILE A 94 8.97 15.29 10.74
CA ILE A 94 9.05 16.22 9.61
C ILE A 94 8.03 17.37 9.66
N ALA A 95 7.12 17.39 10.64
CA ALA A 95 6.05 18.37 10.70
C ALA A 95 6.55 19.83 10.68
N ASP A 96 7.56 20.15 11.48
CA ASP A 96 8.13 21.51 11.51
C ASP A 96 9.03 21.79 10.29
N LEU A 97 9.65 20.75 9.73
CA LEU A 97 10.41 20.84 8.49
C LEU A 97 9.50 21.24 7.31
N LEU A 98 8.31 20.64 7.21
CA LEU A 98 7.36 20.87 6.11
C LEU A 98 6.45 22.09 6.30
N LYS A 99 6.40 22.69 7.49
CA LYS A 99 5.72 23.98 7.70
C LYS A 99 6.51 25.17 7.15
N ASN A 100 7.79 24.98 6.84
CA ASN A 100 8.60 26.02 6.23
C ASN A 100 8.14 26.28 4.79
N ASN A 101 8.08 27.56 4.41
CA ASN A 101 7.84 27.94 3.02
C ASN A 101 8.98 27.40 2.14
N ASP A 102 8.62 26.74 1.03
CA ASP A 102 9.53 26.16 0.02
C ASP A 102 10.12 24.76 0.34
N SER A 103 9.62 24.07 1.36
CA SER A 103 9.95 22.65 1.57
C SER A 103 9.50 21.79 0.39
N LYS A 104 10.25 20.72 0.11
CA LYS A 104 10.02 19.81 -1.02
C LYS A 104 9.97 18.37 -0.57
N VAL A 105 8.93 17.67 -1.01
CA VAL A 105 8.70 16.25 -0.72
C VAL A 105 8.70 15.45 -2.02
N LEU A 106 9.34 14.28 -2.01
CA LEU A 106 9.30 13.30 -3.09
C LEU A 106 8.62 12.02 -2.59
N ASP A 107 7.67 11.51 -3.37
CA ASP A 107 7.07 10.18 -3.16
C ASP A 107 7.44 9.27 -4.34
N ILE A 108 8.11 8.15 -4.04
CA ILE A 108 8.58 7.17 -5.01
C ILE A 108 7.60 6.01 -5.07
N GLY A 109 7.15 5.66 -6.28
CA GLY A 109 6.10 4.65 -6.47
C GLY A 109 4.74 5.18 -6.00
N CYS A 110 4.44 6.44 -6.34
CA CYS A 110 3.27 7.14 -5.78
C CYS A 110 1.91 6.58 -6.24
N GLY A 111 1.88 5.72 -7.27
CA GLY A 111 0.68 5.10 -7.82
C GLY A 111 -0.40 6.13 -8.15
N THR A 112 -1.53 6.04 -7.44
CA THR A 112 -2.67 6.96 -7.63
C THR A 112 -2.41 8.39 -7.15
N GLY A 113 -1.30 8.63 -6.44
CA GLY A 113 -0.97 9.92 -5.84
C GLY A 113 -1.75 10.28 -4.58
N ILE A 114 -2.59 9.38 -4.06
CA ILE A 114 -3.48 9.69 -2.93
C ILE A 114 -2.73 10.18 -1.68
N TRP A 115 -1.58 9.58 -1.36
CA TRP A 115 -0.76 10.00 -0.21
C TRP A 115 -0.23 11.43 -0.40
N ILE A 116 0.22 11.77 -1.62
CA ILE A 116 0.69 13.12 -1.94
C ILE A 116 -0.43 14.15 -1.79
N GLU A 117 -1.61 13.86 -2.35
CA GLU A 117 -2.74 14.81 -2.29
C GLU A 117 -3.15 15.09 -0.84
N GLU A 118 -3.14 14.08 0.04
CA GLU A 118 -3.44 14.30 1.46
C GLU A 118 -2.35 15.10 2.18
N MET A 119 -1.08 14.77 1.95
CA MET A 119 0.04 15.51 2.53
C MET A 119 0.06 16.96 2.02
N ALA A 120 -0.36 17.21 0.79
CA ALA A 120 -0.45 18.54 0.20
C ALA A 120 -1.53 19.42 0.84
N VAL A 121 -2.64 18.81 1.28
CA VAL A 121 -3.67 19.47 2.08
C VAL A 121 -3.16 19.77 3.49
N GLU A 122 -2.42 18.83 4.10
CA GLU A 122 -1.86 19.00 5.44
C GLU A 122 -0.75 20.07 5.49
N PHE A 123 0.08 20.16 4.44
CA PHE A 123 1.19 21.10 4.32
C PHE A 123 1.07 21.98 3.06
N PRO A 124 0.16 22.98 3.05
CA PRO A 124 -0.13 23.76 1.84
C PRO A 124 1.04 24.63 1.34
N SER A 125 2.05 24.89 2.17
CA SER A 125 3.27 25.63 1.80
C SER A 125 4.40 24.74 1.26
N THR A 126 4.25 23.42 1.30
CA THR A 126 5.22 22.44 0.79
C THR A 126 4.89 22.06 -0.65
N HIS A 127 5.92 21.86 -1.47
CA HIS A 127 5.79 21.34 -2.83
C HIS A 127 5.99 19.83 -2.85
N PHE A 128 5.07 19.11 -3.45
CA PHE A 128 5.08 17.66 -3.52
C PHE A 128 5.34 17.17 -4.94
N THR A 129 6.21 16.19 -5.09
CA THR A 129 6.48 15.52 -6.36
C THR A 129 6.24 14.03 -6.21
N GLY A 130 5.36 13.47 -7.04
CA GLY A 130 5.12 12.04 -7.15
C GLY A 130 5.76 11.47 -8.38
N ILE A 131 6.43 10.32 -8.24
CA ILE A 131 6.97 9.58 -9.36
C ILE A 131 6.43 8.16 -9.39
N ASP A 132 6.16 7.65 -10.58
CA ASP A 132 5.76 6.26 -10.79
C ASP A 132 6.12 5.82 -12.21
N ILE A 133 6.19 4.51 -12.44
CA ILE A 133 6.35 3.91 -13.77
C ILE A 133 5.00 3.76 -14.50
N SER A 134 3.89 3.87 -13.79
CA SER A 134 2.54 3.80 -14.33
C SER A 134 1.90 5.19 -14.28
N PRO A 135 1.43 5.75 -15.42
CA PRO A 135 0.76 7.04 -15.43
C PRO A 135 -0.71 6.91 -14.97
N ILE A 136 -0.91 6.49 -13.72
CA ILE A 136 -2.22 6.34 -13.05
C ILE A 136 -2.49 7.46 -12.04
N PHE A 137 -1.89 8.63 -12.28
CA PHE A 137 -1.96 9.83 -11.46
C PHE A 137 -3.37 10.43 -11.36
N PRO A 138 -3.63 11.31 -10.37
CA PRO A 138 -4.94 11.94 -10.21
C PRO A 138 -5.24 12.88 -11.38
N GLN A 139 -6.51 12.92 -11.83
CA GLN A 139 -6.94 13.85 -12.89
C GLN A 139 -7.02 15.31 -12.42
N ARG A 140 -7.30 15.51 -11.14
CA ARG A 140 -7.31 16.82 -10.49
C ARG A 140 -6.25 16.79 -9.41
N ILE A 141 -5.25 17.64 -9.56
CA ILE A 141 -4.09 17.69 -8.67
C ILE A 141 -4.11 19.00 -7.88
N SER A 142 -3.65 18.95 -6.63
CA SER A 142 -3.48 20.16 -5.81
C SER A 142 -2.43 21.08 -6.42
N ALA A 143 -2.57 22.39 -6.20
CA ALA A 143 -1.73 23.41 -6.85
C ALA A 143 -0.23 23.30 -6.52
N ASN A 144 0.08 22.68 -5.38
CA ASN A 144 1.43 22.41 -4.88
C ASN A 144 1.92 20.97 -5.19
N CYS A 145 1.22 20.23 -6.05
CA CYS A 145 1.59 18.87 -6.46
C CYS A 145 2.08 18.81 -7.91
N HIS A 146 3.06 17.94 -8.16
CA HIS A 146 3.55 17.60 -9.48
C HIS A 146 3.70 16.08 -9.59
N PHE A 147 3.37 15.50 -10.75
CA PHE A 147 3.52 14.07 -11.01
C PHE A 147 4.29 13.84 -12.29
N GLN A 148 5.21 12.88 -12.28
CA GLN A 148 5.99 12.53 -13.47
C GLN A 148 6.21 11.02 -13.59
N LEU A 149 6.28 10.55 -14.83
CA LEU A 149 6.67 9.18 -15.13
C LEU A 149 8.17 9.03 -14.92
N CYS A 150 8.59 8.12 -14.04
CA CYS A 150 10.01 7.90 -13.76
C CYS A 150 10.24 6.53 -13.12
N ASN A 151 11.28 5.85 -13.59
CA ASN A 151 11.79 4.62 -13.00
C ASN A 151 13.03 4.94 -12.14
N ILE A 152 12.95 4.75 -10.83
CA ILE A 152 14.08 5.00 -9.92
C ILE A 152 15.32 4.17 -10.27
N ILE A 153 15.14 2.99 -10.87
CA ILE A 153 16.26 2.11 -11.27
C ILE A 153 17.13 2.75 -12.36
N GLU A 154 16.54 3.62 -13.19
CA GLU A 154 17.24 4.39 -14.23
C GLU A 154 17.89 5.67 -13.69
N GLY A 155 17.66 5.99 -12.41
CA GLY A 155 18.12 7.21 -11.75
C GLY A 155 17.08 8.33 -11.77
N LEU A 156 17.08 9.12 -10.71
CA LEU A 156 16.11 10.20 -10.54
C LEU A 156 16.57 11.48 -11.25
N PRO A 157 15.71 12.15 -12.04
CA PRO A 157 16.04 13.36 -12.80
C PRO A 157 16.09 14.62 -11.92
N PHE A 158 16.53 14.47 -10.67
CA PHE A 158 16.64 15.54 -9.69
C PHE A 158 18.09 15.74 -9.29
N LYS A 159 18.43 16.99 -8.95
CA LYS A 159 19.75 17.32 -8.41
C LYS A 159 19.91 16.70 -7.02
N ASP A 160 21.15 16.48 -6.62
CA ASP A 160 21.48 16.10 -5.25
C ASP A 160 20.89 17.12 -4.26
N ASN A 161 20.46 16.65 -3.11
CA ASN A 161 19.95 17.51 -2.03
C ASN A 161 18.78 18.43 -2.46
N SER A 162 17.82 17.88 -3.21
CA SER A 162 16.64 18.61 -3.69
C SER A 162 15.45 18.57 -2.73
N PHE A 163 15.28 17.48 -1.97
CA PHE A 163 14.08 17.22 -1.17
C PHE A 163 14.36 17.19 0.33
N ASP A 164 13.48 17.79 1.11
CA ASP A 164 13.54 17.79 2.57
C ASP A 164 13.08 16.43 3.15
N TYR A 165 12.16 15.76 2.45
CA TYR A 165 11.64 14.46 2.82
C TYR A 165 11.39 13.59 1.57
N VAL A 166 11.85 12.34 1.60
CA VAL A 166 11.65 11.36 0.53
C VAL A 166 10.95 10.13 1.10
N HIS A 167 9.79 9.82 0.55
CA HIS A 167 8.92 8.73 0.98
C HIS A 167 8.84 7.65 -0.10
N CYS A 168 8.72 6.39 0.33
CA CYS A 168 8.43 5.25 -0.53
C CYS A 168 7.58 4.24 0.27
N ARG A 169 6.48 3.76 -0.31
CA ARG A 169 5.61 2.76 0.34
C ARG A 169 5.31 1.63 -0.63
N ASN A 170 5.37 0.41 -0.11
CA ASN A 170 5.10 -0.83 -0.84
C ASN A 170 6.02 -1.01 -2.07
N GLY A 171 7.30 -0.69 -1.89
CA GLY A 171 8.33 -0.94 -2.91
C GLY A 171 8.73 -2.42 -3.02
N LEU A 172 8.31 -3.29 -2.10
CA LEU A 172 8.69 -4.71 -2.05
C LEU A 172 8.60 -5.40 -3.40
N MET A 173 7.47 -5.30 -4.11
CA MET A 173 7.25 -6.03 -5.36
C MET A 173 7.92 -5.38 -6.58
N ALA A 174 8.62 -4.25 -6.41
CA ALA A 174 9.22 -3.50 -7.51
C ALA A 174 10.73 -3.73 -7.65
N PHE A 175 11.41 -4.16 -6.59
CA PHE A 175 12.87 -4.14 -6.51
C PHE A 175 13.44 -5.44 -5.92
N SER A 176 14.58 -5.89 -6.45
CA SER A 176 15.39 -6.90 -5.78
C SER A 176 16.15 -6.35 -4.58
N THR A 177 16.66 -7.23 -3.71
CA THR A 177 17.52 -6.81 -2.58
C THR A 177 18.77 -6.08 -3.06
N GLU A 178 19.36 -6.49 -4.19
CA GLU A 178 20.49 -5.77 -4.78
C GLU A 178 20.08 -4.37 -5.25
N GLU A 179 18.92 -4.23 -5.91
CA GLU A 179 18.41 -2.93 -6.35
C GLU A 179 18.09 -2.00 -5.17
N TRP A 180 17.54 -2.53 -4.08
CA TRP A 180 17.37 -1.78 -2.83
C TRP A 180 18.68 -1.17 -2.34
N ILE A 181 19.72 -1.99 -2.24
CA ILE A 181 21.04 -1.59 -1.70
C ILE A 181 21.81 -0.68 -2.65
N GLN A 182 21.79 -0.98 -3.95
CA GLN A 182 22.67 -0.35 -4.95
C GLN A 182 22.02 0.80 -5.72
N LYS A 183 20.68 0.89 -5.75
CA LYS A 183 19.93 1.85 -6.57
C LYS A 183 18.96 2.68 -5.76
N VAL A 184 17.97 2.03 -5.13
CA VAL A 184 16.83 2.71 -4.50
C VAL A 184 17.26 3.56 -3.31
N ILE A 185 17.88 2.95 -2.29
CA ILE A 185 18.32 3.69 -1.10
C ILE A 185 19.39 4.74 -1.44
N PRO A 186 20.43 4.44 -2.26
CA PRO A 186 21.39 5.46 -2.68
C PRO A 186 20.75 6.65 -3.41
N GLU A 187 19.80 6.44 -4.32
CA GLU A 187 19.13 7.53 -5.03
C GLU A 187 18.25 8.37 -4.09
N MET A 188 17.50 7.72 -3.20
CA MET A 188 16.73 8.41 -2.16
C MET A 188 17.63 9.28 -1.29
N VAL A 189 18.74 8.73 -0.81
CA VAL A 189 19.73 9.47 -0.02
C VAL A 189 20.34 10.62 -0.84
N ARG A 190 20.71 10.39 -2.10
CA ARG A 190 21.32 11.41 -2.97
C ARG A 190 20.42 12.64 -3.10
N VAL A 191 19.14 12.45 -3.41
CA VAL A 191 18.19 13.55 -3.63
C VAL A 191 17.68 14.17 -2.33
N THR A 192 17.80 13.49 -1.19
CA THR A 192 17.48 14.05 0.13
C THR A 192 18.50 15.11 0.54
N LYS A 193 18.06 16.25 1.07
CA LYS A 193 18.92 17.31 1.61
C LYS A 193 19.67 16.84 2.86
N PRO A 194 20.84 17.42 3.19
CA PRO A 194 21.46 17.20 4.49
C PRO A 194 20.46 17.50 5.61
N SER A 195 20.42 16.64 6.63
CA SER A 195 19.42 16.69 7.72
C SER A 195 17.96 16.45 7.31
N GLY A 196 17.68 16.20 6.03
CA GLY A 196 16.38 15.71 5.56
C GLY A 196 16.15 14.24 5.91
N PHE A 197 14.93 13.76 5.68
CA PHE A 197 14.51 12.42 6.07
C PHE A 197 14.19 11.55 4.86
N ILE A 198 14.47 10.25 4.99
CA ILE A 198 13.87 9.23 4.15
C ILE A 198 12.94 8.36 5.01
N GLU A 199 11.83 7.89 4.43
CA GLU A 199 10.91 7.00 5.11
C GLU A 199 10.36 5.93 4.17
N HIS A 200 10.29 4.70 4.70
CA HIS A 200 9.77 3.52 4.07
C HIS A 200 8.60 2.93 4.84
N CYS A 201 7.63 2.41 4.12
CA CYS A 201 6.55 1.62 4.69
C CYS A 201 6.33 0.35 3.86
N GLU A 202 6.58 -0.82 4.45
CA GLU A 202 6.54 -2.12 3.76
C GLU A 202 5.68 -3.15 4.52
N VAL A 203 5.33 -4.24 3.84
CA VAL A 203 4.58 -5.38 4.39
C VAL A 203 5.39 -6.64 4.20
N ASP A 204 5.53 -7.46 5.24
CA ASP A 204 6.14 -8.78 5.11
C ASP A 204 5.21 -9.74 4.35
N GLY A 205 5.77 -10.59 3.50
CA GLY A 205 5.02 -11.61 2.77
C GLY A 205 4.53 -12.77 3.64
N LEU A 206 5.05 -12.91 4.86
CA LEU A 206 4.65 -13.95 5.81
C LEU A 206 3.59 -13.47 6.80
N HIS A 207 2.64 -14.36 7.09
CA HIS A 207 1.59 -14.15 8.06
C HIS A 207 1.87 -14.84 9.40
N VAL A 208 1.38 -14.26 10.48
CA VAL A 208 1.42 -14.85 11.83
C VAL A 208 0.11 -15.56 12.09
N ASN A 209 0.19 -16.80 12.59
CA ASN A 209 -0.97 -17.61 12.96
C ASN A 209 -1.90 -17.92 11.77
N GLU A 210 -1.36 -17.98 10.55
CA GLU A 210 -2.11 -18.45 9.38
C GLU A 210 -2.45 -19.94 9.49
N GLY A 211 -3.59 -20.33 8.92
CA GLY A 211 -3.96 -21.73 8.79
C GLY A 211 -3.42 -22.37 7.50
N PRO A 212 -3.58 -23.70 7.34
CA PRO A 212 -3.06 -24.43 6.19
C PRO A 212 -3.65 -24.02 4.82
N ILE A 213 -4.82 -23.39 4.77
CA ILE A 213 -5.40 -22.92 3.50
C ILE A 213 -4.70 -21.63 3.07
N MET A 214 -4.62 -20.64 3.97
CA MET A 214 -3.90 -19.39 3.70
C MET A 214 -2.41 -19.64 3.41
N LYS A 215 -1.79 -20.58 4.14
CA LYS A 215 -0.38 -20.89 3.95
C LYS A 215 -0.04 -21.40 2.54
N GLN A 216 -0.99 -21.97 1.81
CA GLN A 216 -0.80 -22.32 0.40
C GLN A 216 -0.58 -21.07 -0.46
N ILE A 217 -1.41 -20.03 -0.27
CA ILE A 217 -1.27 -18.76 -0.98
C ILE A 217 0.03 -18.05 -0.56
N THR A 218 0.32 -18.02 0.75
CA THR A 218 1.55 -17.44 1.29
C THR A 218 2.79 -18.08 0.67
N ASN A 219 2.87 -19.42 0.66
CA ASN A 219 4.01 -20.13 0.06
C ASN A 219 4.13 -19.85 -1.45
N ALA A 220 3.03 -19.91 -2.19
CA ALA A 220 3.04 -19.63 -3.63
C ALA A 220 3.46 -18.17 -3.93
N THR A 221 3.05 -17.22 -3.08
CA THR A 221 3.45 -15.82 -3.20
C THR A 221 4.94 -15.63 -2.92
N MET A 222 5.48 -16.31 -1.91
CA MET A 222 6.92 -16.27 -1.61
C MET A 222 7.76 -16.91 -2.73
N GLU A 223 7.32 -18.04 -3.28
CA GLU A 223 7.96 -18.68 -4.43
C GLU A 223 7.88 -17.80 -5.69
N PHE A 224 6.76 -17.12 -5.92
CA PHE A 224 6.62 -16.15 -7.00
C PHE A 224 7.61 -14.99 -6.84
N HIS A 225 7.70 -14.41 -5.63
CA HIS A 225 8.66 -13.36 -5.33
C HIS A 225 10.10 -13.83 -5.61
N GLU A 226 10.49 -15.01 -5.14
CA GLU A 226 11.82 -15.57 -5.39
C GLU A 226 12.09 -15.75 -6.89
N SER A 227 11.10 -16.22 -7.67
CA SER A 227 11.21 -16.36 -9.13
C SER A 227 11.44 -15.02 -9.87
N CYS A 228 11.06 -13.91 -9.25
CA CYS A 228 11.24 -12.56 -9.75
C CYS A 228 12.45 -11.83 -9.11
N ASP A 229 13.27 -12.53 -8.31
CA ASP A 229 14.37 -11.93 -7.53
C ASP A 229 13.87 -10.86 -6.54
N ILE A 230 12.66 -11.04 -5.99
CA ILE A 230 12.04 -10.18 -4.99
C ILE A 230 12.18 -10.83 -3.61
N ASP A 231 12.61 -10.04 -2.64
CA ASP A 231 12.70 -10.47 -1.24
C ASP A 231 11.40 -10.14 -0.49
N GLY A 232 10.55 -11.17 -0.32
CA GLY A 232 9.29 -11.06 0.40
C GLY A 232 9.42 -10.64 1.88
N MET A 233 10.64 -10.55 2.42
CA MET A 233 10.92 -10.13 3.80
C MET A 233 11.79 -8.86 3.85
N ILE A 234 11.81 -8.05 2.78
CA ILE A 234 12.63 -6.84 2.72
C ILE A 234 12.36 -5.87 3.88
N GLY A 235 11.12 -5.79 4.37
CA GLY A 235 10.74 -4.94 5.49
C GLY A 235 11.56 -5.19 6.76
N ASP A 236 11.92 -6.44 7.05
CA ASP A 236 12.79 -6.81 8.17
C ASP A 236 14.25 -6.40 7.96
N LYS A 237 14.70 -6.28 6.71
CA LYS A 237 16.09 -6.01 6.34
C LYS A 237 16.37 -4.52 6.15
N LEU A 238 15.34 -3.71 5.94
CA LEU A 238 15.48 -2.29 5.65
C LEU A 238 16.26 -1.53 6.74
N GLU A 239 16.12 -1.88 8.03
CA GLU A 239 16.87 -1.21 9.09
C GLU A 239 18.39 -1.36 8.90
N GLU A 240 18.85 -2.58 8.60
CA GLU A 240 20.26 -2.88 8.35
C GLU A 240 20.73 -2.23 7.04
N ILE A 241 19.94 -2.32 5.97
CA ILE A 241 20.24 -1.68 4.67
C ILE A 241 20.43 -0.16 4.85
N LEU A 242 19.57 0.50 5.62
CA LEU A 242 19.70 1.94 5.87
C LEU A 242 20.94 2.28 6.73
N LYS A 243 21.30 1.43 7.70
CA LYS A 243 22.51 1.62 8.51
C LYS A 243 23.78 1.44 7.67
N ASP A 244 23.81 0.42 6.82
CA ASP A 244 24.97 0.06 5.99
C ASP A 244 25.22 1.04 4.84
N ASN A 245 24.21 1.83 4.43
CA ASN A 245 24.38 2.91 3.46
C ASN A 245 25.45 3.94 3.89
N GLY A 246 25.67 4.12 5.20
CA GLY A 246 26.74 4.97 5.75
C GLY A 246 26.52 6.48 5.64
N SER A 247 25.50 6.95 4.93
CA SER A 247 25.13 8.38 4.82
C SER A 247 23.92 8.78 5.68
N LEU A 248 23.38 7.82 6.44
CA LEU A 248 22.19 7.96 7.26
C LEU A 248 22.55 7.78 8.75
N HIS A 249 21.78 8.45 9.61
CA HIS A 249 21.82 8.29 11.06
C HIS A 249 20.41 8.39 11.64
N ASN A 250 20.26 8.20 12.95
CA ASN A 250 18.95 8.20 13.62
C ASN A 250 17.95 7.27 12.91
N VAL A 251 18.36 6.02 12.67
CA VAL A 251 17.49 5.02 12.04
C VAL A 251 16.49 4.54 13.09
N HIS A 252 15.20 4.67 12.78
CA HIS A 252 14.11 4.20 13.61
C HIS A 252 13.29 3.17 12.83
N HIS A 253 13.12 1.98 13.40
CA HIS A 253 12.30 0.91 12.85
C HIS A 253 11.16 0.57 13.80
N HIS A 254 9.94 0.68 13.31
CA HIS A 254 8.73 0.26 14.01
C HIS A 254 8.05 -0.86 13.22
N PRO A 255 8.11 -2.11 13.68
CA PRO A 255 7.23 -3.17 13.18
C PRO A 255 5.88 -3.14 13.93
N LYS A 256 4.80 -3.45 13.22
CA LYS A 256 3.44 -3.63 13.77
C LYS A 256 2.82 -4.91 13.25
N TYR A 257 2.17 -5.65 14.13
CA TYR A 257 1.33 -6.79 13.77
C TYR A 257 -0.13 -6.36 13.72
N SER A 258 -0.76 -6.58 12.59
CA SER A 258 -2.08 -6.05 12.25
C SER A 258 -3.06 -7.19 11.96
N PRO A 259 -4.32 -7.10 12.43
CA PRO A 259 -5.37 -8.06 12.11
C PRO A 259 -5.53 -8.31 10.61
N LEU A 260 -5.70 -9.58 10.22
CA LEU A 260 -6.03 -9.98 8.85
C LEU A 260 -7.37 -10.72 8.83
N GLY A 261 -8.48 -9.96 8.83
CA GLY A 261 -9.85 -10.47 8.81
C GLY A 261 -10.84 -9.50 9.46
N SER A 262 -12.06 -9.90 9.78
CA SER A 262 -13.14 -8.98 10.20
C SER A 262 -13.05 -8.45 11.63
N TRP A 263 -11.84 -8.36 12.21
CA TRP A 263 -11.61 -7.81 13.55
C TRP A 263 -10.55 -6.71 13.56
N GLY A 264 -10.57 -5.89 14.61
CA GLY A 264 -9.77 -4.68 14.69
C GLY A 264 -10.28 -3.57 13.77
N GLU A 265 -9.64 -2.40 13.86
CA GLU A 265 -10.07 -1.19 13.14
C GLU A 265 -9.93 -1.33 11.61
N HIS A 266 -8.85 -1.98 11.16
CA HIS A 266 -8.45 -2.06 9.75
C HIS A 266 -8.41 -3.49 9.20
N GLY A 267 -8.75 -4.51 10.00
CA GLY A 267 -8.56 -5.90 9.59
C GLY A 267 -9.39 -6.28 8.36
N ARG A 268 -10.61 -5.73 8.23
CA ARG A 268 -11.46 -6.00 7.06
C ARG A 268 -10.82 -5.46 5.79
N MET A 269 -10.26 -4.25 5.85
CA MET A 269 -9.51 -3.67 4.73
C MET A 269 -8.29 -4.52 4.38
N ALA A 270 -7.59 -5.05 5.39
CA ALA A 270 -6.42 -5.90 5.19
C ALA A 270 -6.75 -7.21 4.47
N ILE A 271 -7.81 -7.92 4.88
CA ILE A 271 -8.17 -9.20 4.23
C ILE A 271 -8.74 -8.98 2.82
N ASP A 272 -9.45 -7.86 2.60
CA ASP A 272 -9.92 -7.47 1.28
C ASP A 272 -8.74 -7.06 0.36
N ASN A 273 -7.70 -6.40 0.91
CA ASN A 273 -6.47 -6.10 0.18
C ASN A 273 -5.70 -7.37 -0.19
N PHE A 274 -5.48 -8.27 0.78
CA PHE A 274 -4.86 -9.58 0.56
C PHE A 274 -5.55 -10.36 -0.55
N SER A 275 -6.88 -10.46 -0.49
CA SER A 275 -7.67 -11.18 -1.49
C SER A 275 -7.50 -10.57 -2.88
N GLN A 276 -7.54 -9.25 -2.99
CA GLN A 276 -7.36 -8.56 -4.28
C GLN A 276 -5.95 -8.74 -4.86
N VAL A 277 -4.90 -8.72 -4.02
CA VAL A 277 -3.53 -9.02 -4.46
C VAL A 277 -3.41 -10.47 -4.93
N SER A 278 -3.93 -11.43 -4.18
CA SER A 278 -3.91 -12.85 -4.58
C SER A 278 -4.62 -13.08 -5.92
N LEU A 279 -5.75 -12.41 -6.14
CA LEU A 279 -6.51 -12.50 -7.39
C LEU A 279 -5.87 -11.71 -8.55
N ALA A 280 -5.10 -10.66 -8.26
CA ALA A 280 -4.30 -9.96 -9.26
C ALA A 280 -3.14 -10.83 -9.77
N LEU A 281 -2.58 -11.68 -8.91
CA LEU A 281 -1.55 -12.67 -9.24
C LEU A 281 -2.13 -14.04 -9.61
N ARG A 282 -3.42 -14.10 -9.98
CA ARG A 282 -4.16 -15.36 -10.11
C ARG A 282 -3.46 -16.37 -11.00
N VAL A 283 -2.94 -15.94 -12.16
CA VAL A 283 -2.30 -16.85 -13.11
C VAL A 283 -0.98 -17.38 -12.55
N GLN A 284 -0.13 -16.49 -12.04
CA GLN A 284 1.18 -16.84 -11.49
C GLN A 284 1.06 -17.80 -10.29
N LEU A 285 0.16 -17.50 -9.36
CA LEU A 285 -0.04 -18.35 -8.18
C LEU A 285 -0.65 -19.71 -8.57
N SER A 286 -1.58 -19.74 -9.53
CA SER A 286 -2.16 -21.00 -10.00
C SER A 286 -1.13 -21.90 -10.67
N GLU A 287 -0.24 -21.32 -11.48
CA GLU A 287 0.85 -22.04 -12.14
C GLU A 287 1.83 -22.63 -11.13
N ILE A 288 2.27 -21.85 -10.15
CA ILE A 288 3.16 -22.31 -9.06
C ILE A 288 2.51 -23.43 -8.25
N MET A 289 1.22 -23.29 -7.93
CA MET A 289 0.49 -24.28 -7.16
C MET A 289 0.08 -25.53 -7.96
N GLY A 290 0.22 -25.51 -9.29
CA GLY A 290 -0.21 -26.60 -10.16
C GLY A 290 -1.73 -26.82 -10.19
N ILE A 291 -2.52 -25.76 -10.03
CA ILE A 291 -3.98 -25.78 -9.99
C ILE A 291 -4.60 -24.88 -11.06
N SER A 292 -5.91 -24.96 -11.27
CA SER A 292 -6.63 -24.03 -12.13
C SER A 292 -6.85 -22.66 -11.45
N PRO A 293 -7.00 -21.58 -12.23
CA PRO A 293 -7.39 -20.25 -11.73
C PRO A 293 -8.68 -20.25 -10.89
N THR A 294 -9.65 -21.09 -11.23
CA THR A 294 -10.91 -21.24 -10.48
C THR A 294 -10.70 -21.92 -9.13
N GLU A 295 -9.77 -22.87 -9.04
CA GLU A 295 -9.40 -23.49 -7.77
C GLU A 295 -8.69 -22.49 -6.85
N LEU A 296 -7.84 -21.62 -7.41
CA LEU A 296 -7.23 -20.54 -6.62
C LEU A 296 -8.29 -19.58 -6.05
N ASP A 297 -9.29 -19.19 -6.85
CA ASP A 297 -10.40 -18.34 -6.38
C ASP A 297 -11.13 -18.96 -5.17
N ASP A 298 -11.35 -20.28 -5.17
CA ASP A 298 -11.94 -20.98 -4.02
C ASP A 298 -10.99 -21.03 -2.81
N ILE A 299 -9.69 -21.24 -3.02
CA ILE A 299 -8.68 -21.20 -1.95
C ILE A 299 -8.63 -19.81 -1.31
N VAL A 300 -8.64 -18.73 -2.09
CA VAL A 300 -8.70 -17.35 -1.60
C VAL A 300 -9.96 -17.15 -0.77
N ARG A 301 -11.14 -17.54 -1.27
CA ARG A 301 -12.40 -17.39 -0.52
C ARG A 301 -12.38 -18.17 0.81
N ARG A 302 -11.81 -19.38 0.82
CA ARG A 302 -11.70 -20.19 2.05
C ARG A 302 -10.64 -19.67 3.01
N SER A 303 -9.54 -19.10 2.52
CA SER A 303 -8.49 -18.53 3.37
C SER A 303 -8.97 -17.32 4.17
N VAL A 304 -9.89 -16.52 3.61
CA VAL A 304 -10.56 -15.43 4.33
C VAL A 304 -11.31 -15.94 5.57
N ILE A 305 -12.08 -17.02 5.42
CA ILE A 305 -12.83 -17.64 6.52
C ILE A 305 -11.86 -18.25 7.55
N GLU A 306 -10.81 -18.91 7.07
CA GLU A 306 -9.79 -19.50 7.92
C GLU A 306 -9.07 -18.43 8.75
N ALA A 307 -8.71 -17.30 8.15
CA ALA A 307 -8.02 -16.21 8.83
C ALA A 307 -8.81 -15.63 10.01
N GLU A 308 -10.14 -15.52 9.86
CA GLU A 308 -11.06 -15.18 10.95
C GLU A 308 -10.97 -16.19 12.10
N SER A 309 -11.08 -17.48 11.77
CA SER A 309 -11.06 -18.56 12.77
C SER A 309 -9.72 -18.66 13.49
N LYS A 310 -8.62 -18.38 12.78
CA LYS A 310 -7.28 -18.49 13.32
C LYS A 310 -6.86 -17.26 14.08
N ARG A 311 -7.44 -16.09 13.82
CA ARG A 311 -6.89 -14.79 14.22
C ARG A 311 -5.49 -14.60 13.59
N THR A 312 -5.45 -14.62 12.26
CA THR A 312 -4.23 -14.37 11.49
C THR A 312 -3.83 -12.89 11.54
N TYR A 313 -2.54 -12.60 11.64
CA TYR A 313 -2.00 -11.25 11.55
C TYR A 313 -1.02 -11.14 10.39
N PHE A 314 -0.87 -9.93 9.86
CA PHE A 314 0.22 -9.57 8.95
C PHE A 314 1.13 -8.56 9.64
N LYS A 315 2.36 -8.44 9.15
CA LYS A 315 3.37 -7.55 9.75
C LYS A 315 3.71 -6.42 8.79
N THR A 316 3.64 -5.20 9.30
CA THR A 316 3.98 -3.98 8.56
C THR A 316 5.15 -3.27 9.22
N HIS A 317 5.95 -2.61 8.41
CA HIS A 317 7.19 -1.97 8.80
C HIS A 317 7.06 -0.50 8.46
N ARG A 318 7.38 0.37 9.40
CA ARG A 318 7.65 1.77 9.10
C ARG A 318 9.03 2.11 9.61
N ILE A 319 9.87 2.58 8.70
CA ILE A 319 11.27 2.87 8.94
C ILE A 319 11.57 4.26 8.43
N TYR A 320 12.24 5.08 9.23
CA TYR A 320 12.79 6.34 8.75
C TYR A 320 14.21 6.55 9.26
N ALA A 321 14.97 7.34 8.50
CA ALA A 321 16.33 7.72 8.84
C ALA A 321 16.59 9.17 8.39
N GLN A 322 17.54 9.82 9.05
CA GLN A 322 17.95 11.17 8.71
C GLN A 322 19.26 11.13 7.93
N LYS A 323 19.36 11.92 6.86
CA LYS A 323 20.62 12.09 6.12
C LYS A 323 21.60 12.91 6.95
N LEU A 324 22.85 12.43 7.03
CA LEU A 324 23.92 13.16 7.71
C LEU A 324 24.01 14.60 7.19
N SER A 325 24.15 15.55 8.11
CA SER A 325 24.60 16.90 7.75
C SER A 325 25.98 16.78 7.11
N SER A 326 26.21 17.45 5.98
CA SER A 326 27.56 17.54 5.39
C SER A 326 28.57 17.89 6.49
N LYS A 327 29.65 17.11 6.65
CA LYS A 327 30.74 17.52 7.54
C LYS A 327 31.27 18.87 7.01
N ILE A 328 31.20 19.91 7.83
CA ILE A 328 31.85 21.20 7.60
C ILE A 328 33.36 20.98 7.55
#